data_AF-A0A9X7M1H3-F1
#
_entry.id   AF-A0A9X7M1H3-F1
#
_cell.length_a   1.000
_cell.length_b   1.000
_cell.length_c   1.000
_cell.angle_alpha   90.00
_cell.angle_beta   90.00
_cell.angle_gamma   90.00
#
_symmetry.space_group_name_H-M   'P 1'
#
loop_
_entity.id
_entity.type
_entity.pdbx_description
1 polymer ?
#
loop_
_entity_poly.entity_id
_entity_poly.type
_entity_poly.pdbx_seq_one_letter_code
_entity_poly.pdbx_strand_id
1 'polypeptide(L)' 'MTNVFYMELNDLNYELERSAEILRVLAHPVRLQIVHQLLGKKTLNVTELQQILTLPQSTVSQHLHKMRSHKV' A
#
# COMPACT_ATOMS: atom_id res chain seq x y z
N MET A 1 32.63 -10.81 15.27
CA MET A 1 32.54 -10.91 13.79
C MET A 1 31.22 -11.56 13.45
N THR A 2 30.18 -10.76 13.22
CA THR A 2 28.92 -11.24 12.67
C THR A 2 29.20 -11.70 11.25
N ASN A 3 29.04 -13.00 11.00
CA ASN A 3 29.32 -13.61 9.70
C ASN A 3 28.32 -13.05 8.67
N VAL A 4 28.84 -12.56 7.54
CA VAL A 4 28.12 -11.91 6.43
C VAL A 4 26.89 -12.72 5.99
N PHE A 5 26.98 -14.05 6.04
CA PHE A 5 25.87 -14.97 5.74
C PHE A 5 24.63 -14.76 6.63
N TYR A 6 24.80 -14.48 7.92
CA TYR A 6 23.68 -14.19 8.82
C TYR A 6 23.06 -12.81 8.57
N MET A 7 23.82 -11.88 7.98
CA MET A 7 23.32 -10.57 7.61
C MET A 7 22.41 -10.67 6.37
N GLU A 8 22.84 -11.40 5.34
CA GLU A 8 22.06 -11.65 4.11
C GLU A 8 20.72 -12.37 4.38
N LEU A 9 20.70 -13.35 5.30
CA LEU A 9 19.45 -14.04 5.68
C LEU A 9 18.48 -13.14 6.44
N ASN A 10 18.99 -12.25 7.29
CA ASN A 10 18.16 -11.28 8.01
C ASN A 10 17.56 -10.25 7.06
N ASP A 11 18.31 -9.82 6.04
CA ASP A 11 17.84 -8.89 5.03
C ASP A 11 16.72 -9.51 4.18
N LEU A 12 16.87 -10.77 3.76
CA LEU A 12 15.81 -11.48 3.02
C LEU A 12 14.54 -11.65 3.85
N ASN A 13 14.65 -12.04 5.12
CA ASN A 13 13.49 -12.19 5.99
C ASN A 13 12.76 -10.85 6.19
N TYR A 14 13.52 -9.76 6.36
CA TYR A 14 12.96 -8.41 6.47
C TYR A 14 12.17 -8.00 5.21
N GLU A 15 12.72 -8.26 4.01
CA GLU A 15 12.04 -7.94 2.75
C GLU A 15 10.75 -8.76 2.55
N LEU A 16 10.75 -10.03 2.97
CA LEU A 16 9.55 -10.89 2.93
C LEU A 16 8.48 -10.41 3.91
N GLU A 17 8.85 -10.06 5.14
CA GLU A 17 7.94 -9.49 6.13
C GLU A 17 7.34 -8.17 5.64
N ARG A 18 8.19 -7.31 5.06
CA ARG A 18 7.76 -6.04 4.48
C ARG A 18 6.77 -6.25 3.33
N SER A 19 7.05 -7.20 2.44
CA SER A 19 6.18 -7.57 1.33
C SER A 19 4.83 -8.10 1.82
N ALA A 20 4.84 -9.00 2.82
CA ALA A 20 3.62 -9.55 3.41
C ALA A 20 2.76 -8.46 4.06
N GLU A 21 3.39 -7.46 4.71
CA GLU A 21 2.67 -6.34 5.30
C GLU A 21 1.99 -5.47 4.23
N ILE A 22 2.67 -5.15 3.14
CA ILE A 22 2.10 -4.40 2.00
C ILE A 22 0.89 -5.16 1.45
N LEU A 23 1.03 -6.46 1.19
CA LEU A 23 -0.04 -7.30 0.66
C LEU A 23 -1.25 -7.33 1.60
N ARG A 24 -1.02 -7.47 2.91
CA ARG A 24 -2.08 -7.42 3.92
C ARG A 24 -2.81 -6.08 3.94
N VAL A 25 -2.09 -4.98 3.77
CA VAL A 25 -2.70 -3.65 3.66
C VAL A 25 -3.52 -3.58 2.39
N LEU A 26 -3.01 -4.02 1.25
CA LEU A 26 -3.70 -3.96 -0.04
C LEU A 26 -4.91 -4.89 -0.15
N ALA A 27 -5.02 -5.94 0.67
CA ALA A 27 -6.10 -6.93 0.69
C ALA A 27 -7.47 -6.37 1.15
N HIS A 28 -7.96 -5.33 0.49
CA HIS A 28 -9.30 -4.75 0.63
C HIS A 28 -9.76 -4.21 -0.72
N PRO A 29 -10.99 -4.51 -1.17
CA PRO A 29 -11.45 -4.19 -2.53
C PRO A 29 -11.24 -2.72 -2.92
N VAL A 30 -11.59 -1.79 -2.04
CA VAL A 30 -11.44 -0.35 -2.31
C VAL A 30 -9.97 0.06 -2.48
N ARG A 31 -9.04 -0.55 -1.75
CA ARG A 31 -7.61 -0.21 -1.86
C ARG A 31 -7.00 -0.79 -3.13
N LEU A 32 -7.42 -1.98 -3.54
CA LEU A 32 -7.07 -2.53 -4.85
C LEU A 32 -7.60 -1.66 -5.99
N GLN A 33 -8.83 -1.14 -5.86
CA GLN A 33 -9.38 -0.19 -6.84
C GLN A 33 -8.57 1.12 -6.90
N ILE A 34 -8.17 1.69 -5.75
CA ILE A 34 -7.30 2.86 -5.71
C ILE A 34 -5.98 2.59 -6.48
N VAL A 35 -5.31 1.46 -6.20
CA VAL A 35 -4.08 1.07 -6.90
C VAL A 35 -4.33 0.93 -8.40
N HIS A 36 -5.40 0.25 -8.80
CA HIS A 36 -5.76 0.08 -10.20
C HIS A 36 -5.95 1.42 -10.94
N GLN A 37 -6.63 2.38 -10.31
CA GLN A 37 -6.83 3.72 -10.89
C GLN A 37 -5.52 4.51 -10.99
N LEU A 38 -4.65 4.42 -9.97
CA LEU A 38 -3.35 5.09 -9.97
C LEU A 38 -2.39 4.51 -11.03
N LEU A 39 -2.42 3.20 -11.25
CA LEU A 39 -1.66 2.55 -12.33
C LEU A 39 -2.08 3.06 -13.71
N GLY A 40 -3.37 3.36 -13.90
CA GLY A 40 -3.90 3.87 -15.17
C GLY A 40 -3.69 5.37 -15.39
N LYS A 41 -3.75 6.20 -14.33
CA LYS A 41 -3.78 7.68 -14.45
C LYS A 41 -2.56 8.42 -13.89
N LYS A 42 -1.52 7.70 -13.43
CA LYS A 42 -0.29 8.18 -12.75
C LYS A 42 -0.51 8.93 -11.44
N THR A 43 -1.41 9.91 -11.39
CA THR A 43 -1.69 10.71 -10.19
C THR A 43 -3.18 11.04 -10.12
N LEU A 44 -3.76 10.93 -8.93
CA LEU A 44 -5.13 11.33 -8.65
C LEU A 44 -5.19 12.03 -7.30
N ASN A 45 -5.97 13.10 -7.21
CA ASN A 45 -6.30 13.75 -5.95
C ASN A 45 -7.50 13.05 -5.26
N VAL A 46 -7.75 13.41 -4.01
CA VAL A 46 -8.80 12.76 -3.18
C VAL A 46 -10.20 12.96 -3.75
N THR A 47 -10.49 14.12 -4.33
CA THR A 47 -11.79 14.42 -4.96
C THR A 47 -12.02 13.57 -6.20
N GLU A 48 -10.99 13.39 -7.04
CA GLU A 48 -11.08 12.51 -8.21
C GLU A 48 -11.32 11.05 -7.79
N LEU A 49 -10.61 10.56 -6.75
CA LEU A 49 -10.83 9.23 -6.21
C LEU A 49 -12.23 9.06 -5.61
N GLN A 50 -12.74 10.07 -4.91
CA GLN A 50 -14.11 10.08 -4.39
C GLN A 50 -15.13 9.93 -5.52
N GLN A 51 -14.97 10.66 -6.62
CA GLN A 51 -15.86 10.60 -7.78
C GLN A 51 -15.79 9.24 -8.47
N ILE A 52 -14.58 8.69 -8.68
CA ILE A 52 -14.38 7.40 -9.36
C ILE A 52 -14.91 6.23 -8.53
N LEU A 53 -14.63 6.22 -7.23
CA LEU A 53 -15.00 5.12 -6.34
C LEU A 53 -16.45 5.23 -5.85
N THR A 54 -17.10 6.37 -6.05
CA THR A 54 -18.47 6.64 -5.57
C THR A 54 -18.61 6.44 -4.05
N LEU A 55 -17.58 6.84 -3.30
CA LEU A 55 -17.52 6.72 -1.84
C LEU A 55 -17.43 8.10 -1.18
N PRO A 56 -17.87 8.25 0.09
CA PRO A 56 -17.64 9.49 0.83
C PRO A 56 -16.15 9.84 0.90
N GLN A 57 -15.83 11.14 0.81
CA GLN A 57 -14.44 11.62 0.86
C GLN A 57 -13.71 11.18 2.13
N SER A 58 -14.42 11.11 3.27
CA SER A 58 -13.89 10.62 4.54
C SER A 58 -13.47 9.14 4.45
N THR A 59 -14.27 8.29 3.81
CA THR A 59 -13.98 6.87 3.59
C THR A 59 -12.75 6.69 2.69
N VAL A 60 -12.68 7.46 1.59
CA VAL A 60 -11.50 7.47 0.71
C VAL A 60 -10.26 7.91 1.48
N SER A 61 -10.36 8.98 2.26
CA SER A 61 -9.25 9.51 3.07
C SER A 61 -8.78 8.50 4.11
N GLN A 62 -9.70 7.75 4.74
CA GLN A 62 -9.35 6.71 5.70
C GLN A 62 -8.59 5.55 5.05
N HIS A 63 -8.99 5.12 3.84
CA HIS A 63 -8.25 4.12 3.08
C HIS A 63 -6.86 4.61 2.68
N LEU A 64 -6.75 5.84 2.16
CA LEU A 64 -5.46 6.46 1.81
C LEU A 64 -4.55 6.62 3.04
N HIS A 65 -5.10 7.04 4.17
CA HIS A 65 -4.35 7.14 5.42
C HIS A 65 -3.78 5.78 5.84
N LYS A 66 -4.59 4.71 5.77
CA LYS A 66 -4.14 3.35 6.09
C LYS A 66 -3.04 2.86 5.13
N MET A 67 -3.15 3.14 3.83
CA MET A 67 -2.11 2.79 2.85
C MET A 67 -0.80 3.54 3.15
N ARG A 68 -0.89 4.86 3.30
CA ARG A 68 0.26 5.73 3.58
C ARG A 68 0.97 5.36 4.89
N SER A 69 0.24 5.00 5.94
CA SER A 69 0.84 4.62 7.23
C SER A 69 1.71 3.36 7.13
N HIS A 70 1.51 2.53 6.11
CA HIS A 70 2.31 1.35 5.82
C HIS A 70 3.21 1.55 4.60
N LYS A 71 3.44 2.80 4.17
CA LYS A 71 4.29 3.16 3.02
C LYS A 71 3.93 2.37 1.75
N VAL A 72 2.63 2.20 1.52
CA VAL A 72 2.03 1.69 0.27
C VAL A 72 1.58 2.88 -0.55
#